data_AF-A0AA87MR24-F1
#
_entry.id   AF-A0AA87MR24-F1
#
_cell.length_a   1.000
_cell.length_b   1.000
_cell.length_c   1.000
_cell.angle_alpha   90.00
_cell.angle_beta   90.00
_cell.angle_gamma   90.00
#
_symmetry.space_group_name_H-M   'P 1'
#
loop_
_entity.id
_entity.type
_entity.pdbx_description
1 polymer ?
#
loop_
_entity_poly.entity_id
_entity_poly.type
_entity_poly.pdbx_seq_one_letter_code
_entity_poly.pdbx_strand_id
1 'polypeptide(L)'
;MKKINKPFQFGILALYLCSFLWNCQSEKSSNKEDSLKLLAFLLNSMTPLKELTNADCTDPAPTFSTLNQAGTGSCSTCHNANNANAGFDVTSYNSVRNRVTVSDPKNSLLFQKINTGSMRVNNNDSINKAVFCWILKGANS
;
A
#
# COMPACT_ATOMS: atom_id res chain seq x y z
N MET A 1 -59.87 -23.11 -27.19
CA MET A 1 -59.26 -22.23 -26.16
C MET A 1 -57.80 -22.65 -25.99
N LYS A 2 -56.86 -21.72 -26.23
CA LYS A 2 -55.42 -21.98 -26.40
C LYS A 2 -54.72 -22.02 -25.02
N LYS A 3 -53.93 -23.08 -24.75
CA LYS A 3 -53.15 -23.23 -23.51
C LYS A 3 -52.04 -22.18 -23.45
N ILE A 4 -51.99 -21.41 -22.36
CA ILE A 4 -50.87 -20.53 -22.01
C ILE A 4 -49.92 -21.36 -21.15
N ASN A 5 -48.81 -21.83 -21.72
CA ASN A 5 -47.71 -22.43 -20.96
C ASN A 5 -46.57 -21.41 -20.82
N LYS A 6 -46.22 -21.15 -19.56
CA LYS A 6 -45.34 -20.08 -19.06
C LYS A 6 -43.88 -20.24 -19.58
N PRO A 7 -43.33 -19.26 -20.32
CA PRO A 7 -41.92 -19.27 -20.72
C PRO A 7 -40.98 -18.63 -19.67
N PHE A 8 -41.38 -18.53 -18.40
CA PHE A 8 -40.66 -17.72 -17.41
C PHE A 8 -39.66 -18.50 -16.53
N GLN A 9 -39.65 -19.84 -16.59
CA GLN A 9 -38.90 -20.66 -15.63
C GLN A 9 -37.54 -21.20 -16.13
N PHE A 10 -37.26 -21.10 -17.43
CA PHE A 10 -36.00 -21.61 -18.01
C PHE A 10 -34.91 -20.55 -18.19
N GLY A 11 -35.25 -19.25 -18.19
CA GLY A 11 -34.27 -18.17 -18.33
C GLY A 11 -33.39 -17.95 -17.09
N ILE A 12 -33.89 -18.30 -15.90
CA ILE A 12 -33.21 -18.05 -14.62
C ILE A 12 -32.16 -19.12 -14.31
N LEU A 13 -32.35 -20.36 -14.78
CA LEU A 13 -31.39 -21.44 -14.54
C LEU A 13 -30.11 -21.31 -15.39
N ALA A 14 -30.20 -20.71 -16.58
CA ALA A 14 -29.06 -20.46 -17.45
C ALA A 14 -28.13 -19.34 -16.94
N LEU A 15 -28.67 -18.36 -16.20
CA LEU A 15 -27.89 -17.28 -15.60
C LEU A 15 -27.08 -17.72 -14.37
N TYR A 16 -27.46 -18.82 -13.71
CA TYR A 16 -26.79 -19.33 -12.52
C TYR A 16 -25.54 -20.18 -12.83
N LEU A 17 -25.46 -20.80 -14.01
CA LEU A 17 -24.30 -21.62 -14.40
C LEU A 17 -23.12 -20.79 -14.94
N CYS A 18 -23.34 -19.54 -15.36
CA CYS A 18 -22.25 -18.68 -15.84
C CYS A 18 -21.43 -18.02 -14.71
N SER A 19 -21.88 -18.10 -13.46
CA SER A 19 -21.18 -17.50 -12.31
C SER A 19 -19.99 -18.32 -11.80
N PHE A 20 -19.81 -19.56 -12.29
CA PHE A 20 -18.70 -20.43 -11.87
C PHE A 20 -17.45 -20.31 -12.75
N LEU A 21 -17.46 -19.44 -13.77
CA LEU A 21 -16.28 -19.04 -14.52
C LEU A 21 -15.79 -17.66 -14.05
N TRP A 22 -15.76 -17.44 -12.74
CA TRP A 22 -14.97 -16.35 -12.18
C TRP A 22 -13.50 -16.64 -12.42
N ASN A 23 -13.10 -16.21 -13.60
CA ASN A 23 -11.78 -15.80 -13.99
C ASN A 23 -11.05 -15.32 -12.73
N CYS A 24 -10.04 -16.09 -12.29
CA CYS A 24 -9.00 -15.57 -11.42
C CYS A 24 -8.30 -14.46 -12.21
N GLN A 25 -8.89 -13.26 -12.22
CA GLN A 25 -8.23 -12.10 -12.76
C GLN A 25 -7.05 -11.86 -11.83
N SER A 26 -5.86 -12.17 -12.32
CA SER A 26 -4.62 -11.59 -11.83
C SER A 26 -4.73 -10.08 -11.99
N GLU A 27 -5.39 -9.42 -11.04
CA GLU A 27 -5.45 -7.98 -10.95
C GLU A 27 -4.01 -7.49 -10.83
N LYS A 28 -3.56 -6.71 -11.82
CA LYS A 28 -2.28 -6.03 -11.74
C LYS A 28 -2.28 -5.15 -10.49
N SER A 29 -1.17 -5.13 -9.75
CA SER A 29 -1.03 -4.27 -8.58
C SER A 29 -1.34 -2.80 -8.90
N SER A 30 -1.09 -2.36 -10.14
CA SER A 30 -1.48 -1.04 -10.66
C SER A 30 -2.96 -0.71 -10.48
N ASN A 31 -3.87 -1.68 -10.67
CA ASN A 31 -5.31 -1.43 -10.55
C ASN A 31 -5.69 -1.13 -9.09
N LYS A 32 -5.00 -1.76 -8.13
CA LYS A 32 -5.16 -1.48 -6.70
C LYS A 32 -4.55 -0.14 -6.32
N GLU A 33 -3.42 0.24 -6.93
CA GLU A 33 -2.79 1.54 -6.73
C GLU A 33 -3.71 2.69 -7.16
N ASP A 34 -4.39 2.58 -8.30
CA ASP A 34 -5.31 3.60 -8.78
C ASP A 34 -6.57 3.69 -7.92
N SER A 35 -7.09 2.54 -7.47
CA SER A 35 -8.21 2.48 -6.53
C SER A 35 -7.87 3.14 -5.19
N LEU A 36 -6.66 2.92 -4.67
CA LEU A 36 -6.17 3.54 -3.44
C LEU A 36 -5.96 5.05 -3.58
N LYS A 37 -5.45 5.51 -4.72
CA LYS A 37 -5.34 6.95 -5.04
C LYS A 37 -6.72 7.61 -5.12
N LEU A 38 -7.69 6.94 -5.75
CA LEU A 38 -9.07 7.42 -5.82
C LEU A 38 -9.71 7.48 -4.43
N LEU A 39 -9.50 6.47 -3.59
CA LEU A 39 -9.99 6.48 -2.22
C LEU A 39 -9.35 7.63 -1.40
N ALA A 40 -8.04 7.85 -1.56
CA ALA A 40 -7.33 8.97 -0.93
C ALA A 40 -7.93 10.33 -1.30
N PHE A 41 -8.33 10.47 -2.57
CA PHE A 41 -8.99 11.66 -3.09
C PHE A 41 -10.39 11.82 -2.47
N LEU A 42 -11.19 10.77 -2.42
CA LEU A 42 -12.57 10.79 -1.91
C LEU A 42 -12.67 11.04 -0.40
N LEU A 43 -11.70 10.56 0.38
CA LEU A 43 -11.70 10.70 1.84
C LEU A 43 -11.24 12.08 2.34
N ASN A 44 -10.96 13.04 1.45
CA ASN A 44 -10.33 14.33 1.80
C ASN A 44 -9.03 14.18 2.63
N SER A 45 -8.40 13.00 2.59
CA SER A 45 -7.04 12.72 3.07
C SER A 45 -5.97 13.37 2.17
N MET A 46 -6.31 14.54 1.61
CA MET A 46 -5.46 15.37 0.77
C MET A 46 -4.59 16.31 1.55
N THR A 47 -4.76 16.42 2.88
CA THR A 47 -3.86 17.21 3.72
C THR A 47 -2.44 16.74 3.44
N PRO A 48 -1.59 17.60 2.81
CA PRO A 48 -0.21 17.25 2.51
C PRO A 48 0.47 16.87 3.81
N LEU A 49 1.22 15.75 3.82
CA LEU A 49 2.17 15.48 4.87
C LEU A 49 3.14 16.64 4.90
N LYS A 50 3.69 16.92 6.08
CA LYS A 50 4.72 17.93 6.22
C LYS A 50 5.83 17.68 5.18
N GLU A 51 6.18 18.72 4.43
CA GLU A 51 7.35 18.71 3.57
C GLU A 51 8.62 18.55 4.42
N LEU A 52 9.43 17.55 4.09
CA LEU A 52 10.62 17.18 4.84
C LEU A 52 11.89 17.65 4.12
N THR A 53 12.83 18.12 4.94
CA THR A 53 14.16 18.56 4.53
C THR A 53 15.23 17.86 5.35
N ASN A 54 16.48 17.96 4.91
CA ASN A 54 17.60 17.35 5.63
C ASN A 54 17.76 17.91 7.06
N ALA A 55 17.32 19.15 7.31
CA ALA A 55 17.36 19.79 8.62
C ALA A 55 16.40 19.17 9.64
N ASP A 56 15.34 18.48 9.19
CA ASP A 56 14.39 17.82 10.07
C ASP A 56 14.96 16.57 10.77
N CYS A 57 16.10 16.06 10.28
CA CYS A 57 16.72 14.80 10.71
C CYS A 57 17.87 15.05 11.70
N THR A 58 17.47 15.30 12.95
CA THR A 58 18.38 15.61 14.07
C THR A 58 19.04 14.38 14.68
N ASP A 59 18.42 13.21 14.56
CA ASP A 59 19.05 11.95 14.97
C ASP A 59 20.22 11.63 14.02
N PRO A 60 21.46 11.48 14.54
CA PRO A 60 22.63 11.22 13.70
C PRO A 60 22.60 9.83 13.05
N ALA A 61 21.95 8.83 13.64
CA ALA A 61 22.01 7.44 13.18
C ALA A 61 20.75 6.61 13.53
N PRO A 62 19.56 6.97 13.02
CA PRO A 62 18.38 6.12 13.14
C PRO A 62 18.64 4.73 12.55
N THR A 63 18.13 3.70 13.23
CA THR A 63 18.22 2.28 12.83
C THR A 63 16.87 1.76 12.34
N PHE A 64 16.86 0.58 11.73
CA PHE A 64 15.62 -0.03 11.25
C PHE A 64 14.66 -0.31 12.41
N SER A 65 15.19 -0.66 13.59
CA SER A 65 14.39 -0.90 14.80
C SER A 65 13.65 0.34 15.31
N THR A 66 14.13 1.57 15.04
CA THR A 66 13.44 2.80 15.47
C THR A 66 12.23 3.13 14.59
N LEU A 67 12.12 2.56 13.38
CA LEU A 67 10.97 2.79 12.51
C LEU A 67 9.66 2.32 13.14
N ASN A 68 9.69 1.25 13.92
CA ASN A 68 8.48 0.74 14.58
C ASN A 68 7.93 1.73 15.63
N GLN A 69 8.82 2.45 16.31
CA GLN A 69 8.46 3.48 17.29
C GLN A 69 7.67 4.63 16.65
N ALA A 70 7.91 4.89 15.36
CA ALA A 70 7.18 5.90 14.60
C ALA A 70 5.79 5.43 14.12
N GLY A 71 5.47 4.13 14.25
CA GLY A 71 4.18 3.54 13.90
C GLY A 71 4.19 2.60 12.68
N THR A 72 5.36 2.28 12.11
CA THR A 72 5.45 1.36 10.95
C THR A 72 5.01 -0.07 11.25
N GLY A 73 4.91 -0.46 12.53
CA GLY A 73 4.35 -1.75 12.93
C GLY A 73 2.91 -1.97 12.45
N SER A 74 2.12 -0.90 12.29
CA SER A 74 0.77 -1.00 11.72
C SER A 74 0.76 -1.52 10.28
N CYS A 75 1.80 -1.20 9.50
CA CYS A 75 1.97 -1.65 8.12
C CYS A 75 2.17 -3.16 8.03
N SER A 76 2.70 -3.79 9.09
CA SER A 76 2.99 -5.22 9.12
C SER A 76 1.72 -6.08 9.04
N THR A 77 0.54 -5.54 9.35
CA THR A 77 -0.74 -6.26 9.17
C THR A 77 -0.92 -6.77 7.74
N CYS A 78 -0.46 -5.98 6.76
CA CYS A 78 -0.60 -6.27 5.32
C CYS A 78 0.73 -6.48 4.60
N HIS A 79 1.86 -6.23 5.27
CA HIS A 79 3.20 -6.32 4.71
C HIS A 79 4.13 -7.06 5.68
N ASN A 80 3.95 -8.36 5.81
CA ASN A 80 4.83 -9.21 6.63
C ASN A 80 5.22 -10.49 5.86
N ALA A 81 6.09 -11.31 6.45
CA ALA A 81 6.56 -12.56 5.84
C ALA A 81 5.44 -13.52 5.39
N ASN A 82 4.32 -13.54 6.12
CA ASN A 82 3.15 -14.41 5.85
C ASN A 82 2.08 -13.73 4.98
N ASN A 83 2.12 -12.40 4.86
CA ASN A 83 1.21 -11.60 4.06
C ASN A 83 2.00 -10.46 3.40
N ALA A 84 2.77 -10.80 2.37
CA ALA A 84 3.66 -9.87 1.69
C ALA A 84 2.95 -9.19 0.51
N ASN A 85 1.93 -8.37 0.77
CA ASN A 85 1.24 -7.66 -0.31
C ASN A 85 2.25 -6.89 -1.17
N ALA A 86 2.13 -7.03 -2.49
CA ALA A 86 3.09 -6.50 -3.48
C ALA A 86 4.55 -6.97 -3.30
N GLY A 87 4.75 -8.16 -2.71
CA GLY A 87 6.07 -8.73 -2.45
C GLY A 87 6.90 -7.87 -1.49
N PHE A 88 6.25 -7.29 -0.48
CA PHE A 88 6.90 -6.41 0.48
C PHE A 88 6.62 -6.86 1.91
N ASP A 89 7.70 -7.15 2.63
CA ASP A 89 7.71 -7.43 4.07
C ASP A 89 8.35 -6.24 4.80
N VAL A 90 7.56 -5.52 5.59
CA VAL A 90 8.03 -4.35 6.36
C VAL A 90 8.76 -4.76 7.64
N THR A 91 8.67 -6.03 8.04
CA THR A 91 9.31 -6.57 9.26
C THR A 91 10.74 -7.05 9.00
N SER A 92 11.13 -7.20 7.73
CA SER A 92 12.46 -7.63 7.31
C SER A 92 13.31 -6.43 6.88
N TYR A 93 14.44 -6.22 7.57
CA TYR A 93 15.42 -5.20 7.20
C TYR A 93 15.79 -5.28 5.72
N ASN A 94 16.15 -6.47 5.24
CA ASN A 94 16.58 -6.66 3.86
C ASN A 94 15.48 -6.28 2.85
N SER A 95 14.22 -6.64 3.14
CA SER A 95 13.08 -6.29 2.28
C SER A 95 12.87 -4.76 2.23
N VAL A 96 12.93 -4.07 3.37
CA VAL A 96 12.79 -2.61 3.45
C VAL A 96 13.99 -1.90 2.81
N ARG A 97 15.21 -2.38 3.09
CA ARG A 97 16.45 -1.83 2.56
C ARG A 97 16.56 -1.95 1.03
N ASN A 98 15.95 -2.97 0.43
CA ASN A 98 15.88 -3.15 -1.03
C ASN A 98 14.92 -2.17 -1.74
N ARG A 99 14.08 -1.44 -0.99
CA ARG A 99 13.12 -0.47 -1.55
C ARG A 99 13.60 0.98 -1.42
N VAL A 100 14.84 1.19 -0.95
CA VAL A 100 15.38 2.52 -0.69
C VAL A 100 16.73 2.75 -1.39
N THR A 101 16.91 3.98 -1.85
CA THR A 101 18.18 4.52 -2.31
C THR A 101 18.81 5.25 -1.13
N VAL A 102 19.93 4.75 -0.62
CA VAL A 102 20.59 5.32 0.57
C VAL A 102 20.95 6.77 0.34
N SER A 103 20.73 7.60 1.37
CA SER A 103 20.96 9.04 1.36
C SER A 103 20.06 9.82 0.38
N ASP A 104 19.11 9.15 -0.28
CA ASP A 104 18.19 9.76 -1.24
C ASP A 104 16.73 9.31 -0.97
N PRO A 105 16.10 9.87 0.08
CA PRO A 105 14.73 9.52 0.44
C PRO A 105 13.73 9.85 -0.68
N LYS A 106 13.88 10.97 -1.38
CA LYS A 106 12.87 11.41 -2.39
C LYS A 106 12.85 10.50 -3.63
N ASN A 107 13.97 9.88 -3.98
CA ASN A 107 14.03 8.89 -5.06
C ASN A 107 13.88 7.44 -4.59
N SER A 108 13.65 7.20 -3.30
CA SER A 108 13.40 5.87 -2.76
C SER A 108 11.97 5.42 -3.03
N LEU A 109 11.80 4.23 -3.61
CA LEU A 109 10.48 3.67 -3.92
C LEU A 109 9.57 3.60 -2.68
N LEU A 110 10.11 3.14 -1.54
CA LEU A 110 9.36 3.09 -0.28
C LEU A 110 8.79 4.46 0.09
N PHE A 111 9.65 5.48 0.10
CA PHE A 111 9.25 6.84 0.50
C PHE A 111 8.22 7.41 -0.47
N GLN A 112 8.38 7.24 -1.78
CA GLN A 112 7.39 7.66 -2.77
C GLN A 112 6.02 7.01 -2.53
N LYS A 113 5.98 5.72 -2.21
CA LYS A 113 4.72 5.01 -1.95
C LYS A 113 3.97 5.55 -0.74
N ILE A 114 4.67 5.81 0.36
CA ILE A 114 4.05 6.30 1.60
C ILE A 114 3.85 7.82 1.59
N ASN A 115 4.64 8.58 0.84
CA ASN A 115 4.59 10.03 0.83
C ASN A 115 3.60 10.56 -0.22
N THR A 116 3.52 10.02 -1.43
CA THR A 116 2.58 10.53 -2.46
C THR A 116 1.85 9.44 -3.23
N GLY A 117 2.24 8.17 -3.04
CA GLY A 117 1.68 7.02 -3.73
C GLY A 117 0.47 6.39 -3.04
N SER A 118 0.19 5.15 -3.41
CA SER A 118 -0.96 4.38 -2.93
C SER A 118 -1.00 4.14 -1.42
N MET A 119 0.16 4.12 -0.75
CA MET A 119 0.26 3.87 0.68
C MET A 119 0.14 5.15 1.51
N ARG A 120 -0.01 6.31 0.87
CA ARG A 120 -0.18 7.60 1.53
C ARG A 120 -1.34 7.62 2.52
N VAL A 121 -2.45 6.97 2.19
CA VAL A 121 -3.64 6.89 3.06
C VAL A 121 -3.39 6.17 4.38
N ASN A 122 -2.35 5.33 4.45
CA ASN A 122 -1.96 4.58 5.64
C ASN A 122 -0.74 5.21 6.35
N ASN A 123 -0.35 6.42 5.97
CA ASN A 123 0.82 7.12 6.48
C ASN A 123 0.43 8.36 7.29
N ASN A 124 1.35 8.85 8.12
CA ASN A 124 1.23 10.09 8.89
C ASN A 124 2.59 10.80 9.00
N ASP A 125 2.63 12.02 9.56
CA ASP A 125 3.86 12.82 9.62
C ASP A 125 4.99 12.14 10.40
N SER A 126 4.66 11.36 11.45
CA SER A 126 5.63 10.65 12.28
C SER A 126 6.33 9.54 11.47
N ILE A 127 5.55 8.67 10.83
CA ILE A 127 6.07 7.60 9.98
C ILE A 127 6.84 8.21 8.79
N ASN A 128 6.28 9.23 8.16
CA ASN A 128 6.90 9.90 7.01
C ASN A 128 8.29 10.48 7.38
N LYS A 129 8.38 11.18 8.52
CA LYS A 129 9.64 11.73 9.04
C LYS A 129 10.65 10.62 9.38
N ALA A 130 10.22 9.59 10.09
CA ALA A 130 11.10 8.51 10.51
C ALA A 130 11.72 7.77 9.32
N VAL A 131 10.91 7.43 8.31
CA VAL A 131 11.39 6.76 7.10
C VAL A 131 12.31 7.68 6.29
N PHE A 132 11.94 8.96 6.12
CA PHE A 132 12.80 9.93 5.43
C PHE A 132 14.18 10.04 6.08
N CYS A 133 14.21 10.23 7.40
CA CYS A 133 15.46 10.41 8.13
C CYS A 133 16.29 9.13 8.19
N TRP A 134 15.66 7.98 8.34
CA TRP A 134 16.35 6.69 8.28
C TRP A 134 17.05 6.48 6.94
N ILE A 135 16.37 6.74 5.82
CA ILE A 135 16.97 6.65 4.49
C ILE A 135 18.11 7.66 4.33
N LEU A 136 17.86 8.92 4.71
CA LEU A 136 18.83 10.01 4.59
C LEU A 136 20.13 9.73 5.36
N LYS A 137 20.04 9.04 6.51
CA LYS A 137 21.15 8.77 7.43
C LYS A 137 21.81 7.40 7.24
N GLY A 138 21.54 6.71 6.13
CA GLY A 138 22.28 5.49 5.77
C GLY A 138 21.45 4.22 5.67
N ALA A 139 20.15 4.27 6.02
CA ALA A 139 19.29 3.09 6.10
C ALA A 139 19.91 1.95 6.96
N ASN A 140 20.38 2.33 8.16
CA ASN A 140 21.10 1.45 9.09
C ASN A 140 20.18 0.35 9.64
N SER A 141 20.72 -0.83 9.93
CA SER A 141 19.99 -1.94 10.59
C SER A 141 19.70 -1.64 12.04
#